data_AF-X1KMI2-F1
#
_entry.id   AF-X1KMI2-F1
#
_cell.length_a   1.000
_cell.length_b   1.000
_cell.length_c   1.000
_cell.angle_alpha   90.00
_cell.angle_beta   90.00
_cell.angle_gamma   90.00
#
_symmetry.space_group_name_H-M   'P 1'
#
loop_
_entity.id
_entity.type
_entity.pdbx_description
1 polymer ?
#
loop_
_entity_poly.entity_id
_entity_poly.type
_entity_poly.pdbx_seq_one_letter_code
_entity_poly.pdbx_strand_id
1 'polypeptide(L)'
;EKVVDVDVRIGYNHRGIEKLSEMKSFDQSTFVIERICGICSTSHPFAYTRAVEDIIPIEVPERAKYIRTIIAEGERIHSHLLWLGLAGHFLGYNTVYMWVWKLREEILDEMEILTGNRNSYAMFKPGGIRRDIKSEDIPVVIKKMDS
;
A
#
# COMPACT_ATOMS: atom_id res chain seq x y z
N GLU A 1 -14.83 -30.08 -17.70
CA GLU A 1 -13.82 -30.13 -18.77
C GLU A 1 -12.43 -30.33 -18.19
N LYS A 2 -11.47 -30.81 -19.00
CA LYS A 2 -10.07 -30.96 -18.62
C LYS A 2 -9.22 -29.99 -19.45
N VAL A 3 -8.46 -29.13 -18.79
CA VAL A 3 -7.47 -28.26 -19.44
C VAL A 3 -6.29 -29.14 -19.89
N VAL A 4 -5.94 -29.10 -21.17
CA VAL A 4 -4.86 -29.91 -21.76
C VAL A 4 -3.58 -29.10 -22.01
N ASP A 5 -3.69 -27.78 -22.15
CA ASP A 5 -2.57 -26.86 -22.37
C ASP A 5 -2.97 -25.42 -21.97
N VAL A 6 -1.99 -24.58 -21.63
CA VAL A 6 -2.15 -23.14 -21.30
C VAL A 6 -0.92 -22.35 -21.76
N ASP A 7 -1.08 -21.39 -22.68
CA ASP A 7 -0.08 -20.38 -23.03
C ASP A 7 -0.32 -19.09 -22.23
N VAL A 8 0.54 -18.78 -21.24
CA VAL A 8 0.45 -17.56 -20.43
C VAL A 8 1.44 -16.51 -20.95
N ARG A 9 0.90 -15.41 -21.46
CA ARG A 9 1.68 -14.26 -21.91
C ARG A 9 1.66 -13.14 -20.87
N ILE A 10 2.83 -12.84 -20.31
CA ILE A 10 3.04 -11.75 -19.35
C ILE A 10 3.78 -10.58 -20.02
N GLY A 11 3.80 -9.42 -19.37
CA GLY A 11 4.62 -8.28 -19.80
C GLY A 11 3.86 -7.13 -20.48
N TYR A 12 2.57 -7.26 -20.75
CA TYR A 12 1.74 -6.16 -21.30
C TYR A 12 1.76 -4.89 -20.45
N ASN A 13 1.90 -5.05 -19.12
CA ASN A 13 1.99 -3.96 -18.15
C ASN A 13 3.43 -3.68 -17.68
N HIS A 14 4.45 -4.20 -18.39
CA HIS A 14 5.84 -3.93 -18.05
C HIS A 14 6.18 -2.44 -18.27
N ARG A 15 6.63 -1.77 -17.21
CA ARG A 15 6.88 -0.31 -17.21
C ARG A 15 8.35 0.06 -17.03
N GLY A 16 9.26 -0.90 -16.95
CA GLY A 16 10.69 -0.64 -16.74
C GLY A 16 11.02 0.09 -15.44
N ILE A 17 10.30 -0.20 -14.35
CA ILE A 17 10.43 0.48 -13.04
C ILE A 17 11.86 0.41 -12.49
N GLU A 18 12.56 -0.71 -12.70
CA GLU A 18 13.96 -0.88 -12.29
C GLU A 18 14.86 0.12 -13.02
N LYS A 19 14.74 0.18 -14.36
CA LYS A 19 15.52 1.12 -15.17
C LYS A 19 15.19 2.58 -14.87
N LEU A 20 13.92 2.87 -14.58
CA LEU A 20 13.52 4.21 -14.12
C LEU A 20 14.17 4.57 -12.78
N SER A 21 14.27 3.61 -11.85
CA SER A 21 14.88 3.81 -10.54
C SER A 21 16.39 4.11 -10.62
N GLU A 22 17.11 3.55 -11.60
CA GLU A 22 18.53 3.88 -11.84
C GLU A 22 18.76 5.36 -12.20
N MET A 23 17.76 6.01 -12.80
CA MET A 23 17.82 7.42 -13.21
C MET A 23 17.28 8.37 -12.14
N LYS A 24 16.95 7.87 -10.95
CA LYS A 24 16.35 8.63 -9.85
C LYS A 24 17.24 8.57 -8.62
N SER A 25 17.14 9.60 -7.77
CA SER A 25 17.78 9.55 -6.46
C SER A 25 17.09 8.54 -5.55
N PHE A 26 17.76 8.08 -4.48
CA PHE A 26 17.16 7.12 -3.55
C PHE A 26 15.81 7.58 -2.96
N ASP A 27 15.64 8.90 -2.73
CA ASP A 27 14.39 9.49 -2.26
C ASP A 27 13.32 9.57 -3.37
N GLN A 28 13.71 9.75 -4.63
CA GLN A 28 12.77 9.78 -5.75
C GLN A 28 12.32 8.38 -6.16
N SER A 29 13.17 7.37 -6.01
CA SER A 29 12.87 5.99 -6.36
C SER A 29 11.73 5.40 -5.51
N THR A 30 11.53 5.86 -4.27
CA THR A 30 10.39 5.40 -3.45
C THR A 30 9.04 5.63 -4.14
N PHE A 31 8.85 6.76 -4.81
CA PHE A 31 7.62 7.08 -5.53
C PHE A 31 7.38 6.20 -6.76
N VAL A 32 8.47 5.77 -7.42
CA VAL A 32 8.38 4.86 -8.57
C VAL A 32 8.05 3.46 -8.09
N ILE A 33 8.69 3.03 -7.00
CA ILE A 33 8.54 1.71 -6.36
C ILE A 33 7.14 1.52 -5.76
N GLU A 34 6.57 2.58 -5.17
CA GLU A 34 5.18 2.62 -4.71
C GLU A 34 4.16 2.28 -5.80
N ARG A 35 4.52 2.45 -7.07
CA ARG A 35 3.65 2.16 -8.22
C ARG A 35 3.87 0.77 -8.81
N ILE A 36 4.72 -0.09 -8.25
CA ILE A 36 4.93 -1.46 -8.74
C ILE A 36 3.61 -2.23 -8.75
N CYS A 37 2.91 -2.24 -7.61
CA CYS A 37 1.55 -2.74 -7.48
C CYS A 37 0.58 -1.57 -7.46
N GLY A 38 -0.55 -1.68 -8.17
CA GLY A 38 -1.59 -0.65 -8.17
C GLY A 38 -2.43 -0.59 -6.88
N ILE A 39 -2.22 -1.51 -5.94
CA ILE A 39 -3.03 -1.65 -4.72
C ILE A 39 -2.13 -1.65 -3.47
N CYS A 40 -0.97 -2.29 -3.52
CA CYS A 40 -0.05 -2.42 -2.40
C CYS A 40 1.02 -1.32 -2.45
N SER A 41 0.61 -0.06 -2.29
CA SER A 41 1.48 1.12 -2.40
C SER A 41 2.51 1.26 -1.27
N THR A 42 2.39 0.52 -0.18
CA THR A 42 3.21 0.64 1.03
C THR A 42 4.21 -0.50 1.14
N SER A 43 3.79 -1.74 0.83
CA SER A 43 4.67 -2.92 0.96
C SER A 43 5.98 -2.81 0.17
N HIS A 44 5.92 -2.31 -1.07
CA HIS A 44 7.10 -2.13 -1.93
C HIS A 44 8.06 -1.05 -1.41
N PRO A 45 7.63 0.19 -1.12
CA PRO A 45 8.52 1.19 -0.56
C PRO A 45 8.95 0.87 0.87
N PHE A 46 8.18 0.10 1.66
CA PHE A 46 8.63 -0.41 2.95
C PHE A 46 9.86 -1.31 2.76
N ALA A 47 9.80 -2.30 1.87
CA ALA A 47 10.92 -3.19 1.58
C ALA A 47 12.14 -2.43 1.04
N TYR A 48 11.91 -1.49 0.11
CA TYR A 48 12.97 -0.68 -0.47
C TYR A 48 13.64 0.25 0.56
N THR A 49 12.87 0.99 1.35
CA THR A 49 13.44 1.91 2.35
C THR A 49 14.24 1.17 3.39
N ARG A 50 13.78 -0.03 3.80
CA ARG A 50 14.53 -0.91 4.69
C ARG A 50 15.85 -1.40 4.08
N ALA A 51 15.82 -1.83 2.81
CA ALA A 51 17.05 -2.20 2.12
C ALA A 51 18.07 -1.05 2.03
N VAL A 52 17.60 0.19 1.80
CA VAL A 52 18.47 1.38 1.79
C VAL A 52 19.03 1.67 3.19
N GLU A 53 18.21 1.54 4.24
CA GLU A 53 18.59 1.73 5.64
C GLU A 53 19.57 0.65 6.15
N ASP A 54 19.51 -0.56 5.60
CA ASP A 54 20.46 -1.63 5.92
C ASP A 54 21.82 -1.39 5.23
N ILE A 55 21.85 -0.76 4.05
CA ILE A 55 23.08 -0.39 3.33
C ILE A 55 23.79 0.78 4.01
N ILE A 56 23.03 1.81 4.39
CA ILE A 56 23.54 2.98 5.11
C ILE A 56 22.93 2.91 6.50
N PRO A 57 23.65 2.43 7.53
CA PRO A 57 23.11 2.06 8.84
C PRO A 57 22.58 3.28 9.60
N ILE A 58 21.41 3.75 9.17
CA ILE A 58 20.70 4.91 9.66
C ILE A 58 19.67 4.43 10.67
N GLU A 59 19.69 5.01 11.86
CA GLU A 59 18.67 4.73 12.85
C GLU A 59 17.40 5.53 12.55
N VAL A 60 16.32 4.82 12.23
CA VAL A 60 15.01 5.42 12.00
C VAL A 60 14.37 5.84 13.34
N PRO A 61 13.85 7.07 13.48
CA PRO A 61 13.17 7.52 14.69
C PRO A 61 12.01 6.60 15.09
N GLU A 62 11.80 6.41 16.39
CA GLU A 62 10.77 5.49 16.91
C GLU A 62 9.36 5.85 16.42
N ARG A 63 9.01 7.14 16.44
CA ARG A 63 7.74 7.65 15.91
C ARG A 63 7.52 7.29 14.44
N ALA A 64 8.59 7.35 13.63
CA ALA A 64 8.52 6.97 12.22
C ALA A 64 8.25 5.47 12.05
N LYS A 65 8.81 4.61 12.91
CA LYS A 65 8.54 3.17 12.91
C LYS A 65 7.05 2.88 13.18
N TYR A 66 6.45 3.53 14.18
CA TYR A 66 5.02 3.37 14.47
C TYR A 66 4.14 3.82 13.30
N ILE A 67 4.43 4.98 12.70
CA ILE A 67 3.65 5.49 11.56
C ILE A 67 3.76 4.57 10.35
N ARG A 68 4.97 4.06 10.05
CA ARG A 68 5.16 3.05 9.00
C ARG A 68 4.32 1.81 9.25
N THR A 69 4.28 1.32 10.48
CA THR A 69 3.45 0.18 10.86
C THR A 69 1.97 0.50 10.64
N ILE A 70 1.45 1.59 11.21
CA ILE A 70 0.02 1.96 11.07
C ILE A 70 -0.41 1.98 9.59
N ILE A 71 0.37 2.64 8.73
CA ILE A 71 0.06 2.73 7.29
C ILE A 71 0.16 1.35 6.62
N ALA A 72 1.20 0.57 6.93
CA ALA A 72 1.38 -0.77 6.35
C ALA A 72 0.27 -1.74 6.77
N GLU A 73 -0.18 -1.67 8.02
CA GLU A 73 -1.27 -2.50 8.54
C GLU A 73 -2.61 -2.10 7.92
N GLY A 74 -2.90 -0.80 7.82
CA GLY A 74 -4.08 -0.28 7.13
C GLY A 74 -4.12 -0.71 5.66
N GLU A 75 -2.98 -0.61 4.97
CA GLU A 75 -2.85 -1.11 3.59
C GLU A 75 -3.10 -2.61 3.51
N ARG A 76 -2.51 -3.38 4.43
CA ARG A 76 -2.66 -4.83 4.43
C ARG A 76 -4.14 -5.20 4.57
N ILE A 77 -4.87 -4.59 5.50
CA ILE A 77 -6.30 -4.90 5.71
C ILE A 77 -7.10 -4.59 4.44
N HIS A 78 -6.99 -3.39 3.88
CA HIS A 78 -7.78 -3.04 2.69
C HIS A 78 -7.37 -3.87 1.45
N SER A 79 -6.12 -4.35 1.38
CA SER A 79 -5.63 -5.22 0.32
C SER A 79 -6.26 -6.62 0.42
N HIS A 80 -6.37 -7.17 1.63
CA HIS A 80 -7.04 -8.45 1.86
C HIS A 80 -8.55 -8.37 1.62
N LEU A 81 -9.19 -7.26 2.01
CA LEU A 81 -10.61 -7.03 1.70
C LEU A 81 -10.84 -6.97 0.18
N LEU A 82 -9.95 -6.31 -0.57
CA LEU A 82 -10.03 -6.28 -2.03
C LEU A 82 -10.01 -7.71 -2.60
N TRP A 83 -9.07 -8.54 -2.14
CA TRP A 83 -8.98 -9.93 -2.60
C TRP A 83 -10.21 -10.76 -2.22
N LEU A 84 -10.71 -10.62 -0.99
CA LEU A 84 -11.92 -11.31 -0.53
C LEU A 84 -13.15 -10.93 -1.38
N GLY A 85 -13.31 -9.64 -1.70
CA GLY A 85 -14.38 -9.18 -2.57
C GLY A 85 -14.28 -9.76 -3.97
N LEU A 86 -13.09 -9.76 -4.57
CA LEU A 86 -12.86 -10.35 -5.89
C LEU A 86 -13.11 -11.87 -5.91
N ALA A 87 -12.68 -12.59 -4.86
CA ALA A 87 -12.97 -14.01 -4.71
C ALA A 87 -14.49 -14.26 -4.68
N GLY A 88 -15.25 -13.45 -3.93
CA GLY A 88 -16.70 -13.49 -3.93
C GLY A 88 -17.30 -13.27 -5.32
N HIS A 89 -16.81 -12.27 -6.06
CA HIS A 89 -17.27 -11.99 -7.43
C HIS A 89 -16.99 -13.16 -8.40
N PHE A 90 -15.78 -13.71 -8.40
CA PHE A 90 -15.42 -14.83 -9.30
C PHE A 90 -16.19 -16.12 -8.99
N LEU A 91 -16.60 -16.31 -7.74
CA LEU A 91 -17.46 -17.43 -7.32
C LEU A 91 -18.96 -17.16 -7.58
N GLY A 92 -19.33 -15.97 -8.08
CA GLY A 92 -20.71 -15.58 -8.38
C GLY A 92 -21.48 -14.95 -7.20
N TYR A 93 -20.83 -14.75 -6.05
CA TYR A 93 -21.41 -14.12 -4.86
C TYR A 93 -21.22 -12.59 -4.87
N ASN A 94 -21.97 -11.91 -5.74
CA ASN A 94 -21.89 -10.45 -5.87
C ASN A 94 -22.24 -9.68 -4.59
N THR A 95 -23.09 -10.24 -3.72
CA THR A 95 -23.38 -9.63 -2.42
C THR A 95 -22.12 -9.56 -1.55
N VAL A 96 -21.31 -10.62 -1.49
CA VAL A 96 -20.04 -10.62 -0.74
C VAL A 96 -19.11 -9.54 -1.28
N TYR A 97 -18.98 -9.45 -2.61
CA TYR A 97 -18.20 -8.40 -3.26
C TYR A 97 -18.64 -6.99 -2.82
N MET A 98 -19.94 -6.68 -2.92
CA MET A 98 -20.46 -5.34 -2.60
C MET A 98 -20.28 -4.97 -1.13
N TRP A 99 -20.54 -5.91 -0.20
CA TRP A 99 -20.41 -5.65 1.24
C TRP A 99 -18.96 -5.49 1.67
N VAL A 100 -18.06 -6.34 1.17
CA VAL A 100 -16.64 -6.27 1.49
C VAL A 100 -16.02 -4.99 0.90
N TRP A 101 -16.42 -4.58 -0.30
CA TRP A 101 -15.94 -3.33 -0.88
C TRP A 101 -16.49 -2.10 -0.17
N LYS A 102 -17.74 -2.15 0.33
CA LYS A 102 -18.25 -1.09 1.22
C LYS A 102 -17.38 -0.93 2.46
N LEU A 103 -17.03 -2.03 3.14
CA LEU A 103 -16.12 -1.99 4.30
C LEU A 103 -14.73 -1.49 3.93
N ARG A 104 -14.24 -1.85 2.74
CA ARG A 104 -12.96 -1.36 2.23
C ARG A 104 -12.94 0.15 2.06
N GLU A 105 -14.04 0.77 1.63
CA GLU A 105 -14.12 2.23 1.46
C GLU A 105 -13.93 2.97 2.79
N GLU A 106 -14.45 2.46 3.91
CA GLU A 106 -14.26 3.09 5.22
C GLU A 106 -12.78 3.16 5.60
N ILE A 107 -12.03 2.09 5.37
CA ILE A 107 -10.58 2.05 5.61
C ILE A 107 -9.84 3.00 4.66
N LEU A 108 -10.25 3.08 3.39
CA LEU A 108 -9.63 4.01 2.45
C LEU A 108 -9.82 5.48 2.85
N ASP A 109 -10.97 5.82 3.40
CA ASP A 109 -11.24 7.16 3.91
C ASP A 109 -10.36 7.47 5.14
N GLU A 110 -10.15 6.51 6.04
CA GLU A 110 -9.21 6.65 7.17
C GLU A 110 -7.78 6.87 6.67
N MET A 111 -7.35 6.10 5.67
CA MET A 111 -6.03 6.25 5.06
C MET A 111 -5.89 7.62 4.35
N GLU A 112 -6.96 8.14 3.76
CA GLU A 112 -7.00 9.47 3.18
C GLU A 112 -6.86 10.56 4.25
N ILE A 113 -7.51 10.43 5.40
CA ILE A 113 -7.34 11.36 6.51
C ILE A 113 -5.87 11.36 6.98
N LEU A 114 -5.27 10.18 7.15
CA LEU A 114 -3.91 10.05 7.67
C LEU A 114 -2.82 10.50 6.70
N THR A 115 -3.02 10.29 5.39
CA THR A 115 -1.96 10.44 4.38
C THR A 115 -2.30 11.47 3.29
N GLY A 116 -3.53 11.95 3.22
CA GLY A 116 -4.04 12.83 2.18
C GLY A 116 -4.33 12.14 0.83
N ASN A 117 -4.22 10.81 0.75
CA ASN A 117 -4.60 10.06 -0.44
C ASN A 117 -5.16 8.68 -0.06
N ARG A 118 -6.06 8.14 -0.88
CA ARG A 118 -6.71 6.84 -0.62
C ARG A 118 -5.77 5.66 -0.93
N ASN A 119 -4.88 5.86 -1.89
CA ASN A 119 -3.86 4.90 -2.32
C ASN A 119 -2.66 5.68 -2.85
N SER A 120 -1.47 5.08 -2.95
CA SER A 120 -0.24 5.82 -3.31
C SER A 120 0.00 7.03 -2.40
N TYR A 121 0.28 6.72 -1.13
CA TYR A 121 0.39 7.64 0.00
C TYR A 121 1.65 8.52 -0.01
N ALA A 122 2.72 8.06 -0.66
CA ALA A 122 4.03 8.72 -0.67
C ALA A 122 4.59 9.04 0.73
N MET A 123 4.29 8.20 1.73
CA MET A 123 4.65 8.42 3.13
C MET A 123 6.06 7.92 3.48
N PHE A 124 6.56 6.91 2.75
CA PHE A 124 7.82 6.25 3.03
C PHE A 124 9.00 6.99 2.42
N LYS A 125 10.06 7.12 3.22
CA LYS A 125 11.32 7.77 2.83
C LYS A 125 12.49 7.04 3.48
N PRO A 126 13.64 6.84 2.80
CA PRO A 126 14.82 6.30 3.46
C PRO A 126 15.22 7.16 4.66
N GLY A 127 15.37 6.55 5.84
CA GLY A 127 15.62 7.21 7.11
C GLY A 127 14.36 7.57 7.91
N GLY A 128 13.15 7.29 7.42
CA GLY A 128 11.91 7.46 8.19
C GLY A 128 10.65 7.68 7.35
N ILE A 129 9.96 8.78 7.63
CA ILE A 129 8.68 9.13 6.99
C ILE A 129 8.76 10.53 6.39
N ARG A 130 7.96 10.78 5.35
CA ARG A 130 7.91 12.08 4.67
C ARG A 130 7.07 13.11 5.42
N ARG A 131 5.96 12.67 6.02
CA ARG A 131 5.00 13.51 6.75
C ARG A 131 4.58 12.80 8.02
N ASP A 132 4.40 13.58 9.08
CA ASP A 132 3.83 13.10 10.33
C ASP A 132 2.29 13.07 10.26
N ILE A 133 1.66 12.23 11.07
CA ILE A 133 0.21 12.22 11.28
C ILE A 133 -0.12 13.38 12.22
N LYS A 134 -1.09 14.22 11.86
CA LYS A 134 -1.49 15.32 12.73
C LYS A 134 -2.26 14.79 13.95
N SER A 135 -1.98 15.37 15.11
CA SER A 135 -2.64 14.96 16.36
C SER A 135 -4.16 15.17 16.34
N GLU A 136 -4.66 16.10 15.51
CA GLU A 136 -6.09 16.37 15.32
C GLU A 136 -6.82 15.26 14.54
N ASP A 137 -6.11 14.52 13.69
CA ASP A 137 -6.69 13.49 12.83
C ASP A 137 -6.86 12.15 13.57
N ILE A 138 -6.02 11.88 14.58
CA ILE A 138 -6.00 10.61 15.32
C ILE A 138 -7.35 10.29 15.99
N PRO A 139 -7.98 11.20 16.77
CA PRO A 139 -9.28 10.92 17.38
C PRO A 139 -10.40 10.70 16.35
N VAL A 140 -10.31 11.35 15.18
CA VAL A 140 -11.29 11.20 14.10
C VAL A 140 -11.22 9.79 13.52
N VAL A 141 -10.00 9.31 13.24
CA VAL A 141 -9.78 7.95 12.72
C VAL A 141 -10.19 6.89 13.75
N ILE A 142 -9.79 7.03 15.01
CA ILE A 142 -10.19 6.07 16.07
C ILE A 142 -11.72 5.98 16.19
N LYS A 143 -12.41 7.13 16.19
CA LYS A 143 -13.87 7.15 16.27
C LYS A 143 -14.54 6.47 15.06
N LYS A 144 -13.93 6.58 13.88
CA LYS A 144 -14.43 5.95 12.64
C LYS A 144 -14.17 4.44 12.65
N MET A 145 -13.05 3.99 13.20
CA MET A 145 -12.76 2.57 13.39
C MET A 145 -13.70 1.89 14.39
N ASP A 146 -14.18 2.63 15.40
CA ASP A 146 -15.07 2.11 16.44
C ASP A 146 -16.57 2.10 16.02
N SER A 147 -16.94 2.75 14.91
CA SER A 147 -18.32 2.86 14.43
C SER A 147 -18.73 1.74 13.49
#